data_AF-A0A4P5TZ65-F1
#
_entry.id   AF-A0A4P5TZ65-F1
#
_cell.length_a   1.000
_cell.length_b   1.000
_cell.length_c   1.000
_cell.angle_alpha   90.00
_cell.angle_beta   90.00
_cell.angle_gamma   90.00
#
_symmetry.space_group_name_H-M   'P 1'
#
loop_
_entity.id
_entity.type
_entity.pdbx_description
1 polymer ?
#
loop_
_entity_poly.entity_id
_entity_poly.type
_entity_poly.pdbx_seq_one_letter_code
_entity_poly.pdbx_strand_id
1 'polypeptide(L)'
;MTIEDLIEDPIGVVEMCRQHHIQDATILIPSNRISEFSPTFLDDLINHNIKFNLKLVLIDQEDIYLEWREVLDLTLLGYQSQIASIEIEMTGFSHQALQVFLNIWAMTFNIARLKKIKMAGPSIPSFSPFFNDMVFQLLKDKYQLPDIHTMNLTNEMDKEPELIYQNFLIPKLGKFFKFNLIKKLALIQRIAESFNIKTIYGAIELKRHEITSYTLRAISLAIASGRLTKLYLPYRNAEGILFLVDRMAGMTYQGSLFHEASFEIHHFKNEKEQMHAVWARDDKNLNPENFYHIEDIYAAKIYDSHGDSIERSQFKITDTPIYLVWRSMDPIVFIDTPKALDLNVTNIMALS
;
A
#
# COMPACT_ATOMS: atom_id res chain seq x y z
N MET A 1 9.11 4.67 -8.17
CA MET A 1 9.86 4.67 -9.44
C MET A 1 11.03 3.73 -9.28
N THR A 2 11.26 2.85 -10.25
CA THR A 2 12.51 2.08 -10.33
C THR A 2 13.58 2.90 -11.04
N ILE A 3 14.84 2.48 -10.94
CA ILE A 3 15.90 3.04 -11.80
C ILE A 3 15.59 2.88 -13.28
N GLU A 4 14.90 1.79 -13.66
CA GLU A 4 14.50 1.51 -15.05
C GLU A 4 13.48 2.51 -15.55
N ASP A 5 12.49 2.89 -14.73
CA ASP A 5 11.54 3.95 -15.08
C ASP A 5 12.25 5.28 -15.39
N LEU A 6 13.28 5.62 -14.61
CA LEU A 6 14.06 6.86 -14.79
C LEU A 6 14.99 6.81 -16.00
N ILE A 7 15.45 5.62 -16.40
CA ILE A 7 16.31 5.43 -17.57
C ILE A 7 15.48 5.43 -18.85
N GLU A 8 14.34 4.75 -18.85
CA GLU A 8 13.51 4.55 -20.04
C GLU A 8 12.66 5.77 -20.39
N ASP A 9 12.06 6.43 -19.39
CA ASP A 9 11.12 7.54 -19.60
C ASP A 9 11.18 8.61 -18.50
N PRO A 10 12.31 9.32 -18.36
CA PRO A 10 12.46 10.36 -17.34
C PRO A 10 11.47 11.52 -17.50
N ILE A 11 11.14 11.88 -18.74
CA ILE A 11 10.23 13.01 -19.03
C ILE A 11 8.78 12.65 -18.67
N GLY A 12 8.30 11.46 -19.06
CA GLY A 12 6.94 11.02 -18.75
C GLY A 12 6.70 10.88 -17.26
N VAL A 13 7.69 10.39 -16.51
CA VAL A 13 7.66 10.34 -15.05
C VAL A 13 7.41 11.72 -14.43
N VAL A 14 8.18 12.72 -14.85
CA VAL A 14 8.11 14.08 -14.31
C VAL A 14 6.79 14.76 -14.68
N GLU A 15 6.36 14.61 -15.94
CA GLU A 15 5.10 15.18 -16.42
C GLU A 15 3.89 14.59 -15.68
N MET A 16 3.90 13.28 -15.39
CA MET A 16 2.86 12.64 -14.57
C MET A 16 2.85 13.21 -13.14
N CYS A 17 4.02 13.31 -12.49
CA CYS A 17 4.12 13.92 -11.17
C CYS A 17 3.55 15.34 -11.16
N ARG A 18 3.79 16.11 -12.24
CA ARG A 18 3.23 17.45 -12.41
C ARG A 18 1.71 17.43 -12.58
N GLN A 19 1.18 16.57 -13.45
CA GLN A 19 -0.25 16.47 -13.74
C GLN A 19 -1.06 16.09 -12.49
N HIS A 20 -0.54 15.18 -11.68
CA HIS A 20 -1.19 14.69 -10.46
C HIS A 20 -0.70 15.34 -9.18
N HIS A 21 0.04 16.46 -9.27
CA HIS A 21 0.52 17.23 -8.11
C HIS A 21 1.30 16.38 -7.09
N ILE A 22 2.04 15.38 -7.56
CA ILE A 22 2.86 14.49 -6.73
C ILE A 22 4.12 15.25 -6.30
N GLN A 23 4.31 15.37 -4.98
CA GLN A 23 5.44 16.09 -4.37
C GLN A 23 6.43 15.18 -3.65
N ASP A 24 6.10 13.89 -3.53
CA ASP A 24 6.90 12.90 -2.82
C ASP A 24 7.00 11.63 -3.66
N ALA A 25 8.21 11.10 -3.82
CA ALA A 25 8.42 9.85 -4.52
C ALA A 25 9.42 8.92 -3.84
N THR A 26 9.36 7.63 -4.17
CA THR A 26 10.39 6.67 -3.77
C THR A 26 11.17 6.23 -4.99
N ILE A 27 12.50 6.33 -4.92
CA ILE A 27 13.45 5.85 -5.91
C ILE A 27 13.97 4.50 -5.44
N LEU A 28 13.56 3.44 -6.14
CA LEU A 28 13.91 2.06 -5.82
C LEU A 28 15.16 1.68 -6.59
N ILE A 29 16.22 1.35 -5.85
CA ILE A 29 17.53 0.93 -6.35
C ILE A 29 17.75 -0.54 -5.94
N PRO A 30 17.60 -1.48 -6.88
CA PRO A 30 17.98 -2.87 -6.66
C PRO A 30 19.50 -2.99 -6.48
N SER A 31 19.97 -3.69 -5.45
CA SER A 31 21.43 -3.82 -5.21
C SER A 31 22.17 -4.54 -6.33
N ASN A 32 21.53 -5.46 -7.05
CA ASN A 32 22.11 -6.13 -8.22
C ASN A 32 22.19 -5.23 -9.47
N ARG A 33 21.59 -4.03 -9.45
CA ARG A 33 21.67 -3.01 -10.52
C ARG A 33 22.17 -1.66 -10.00
N ILE A 34 22.82 -1.65 -8.84
CA ILE A 34 23.24 -0.42 -8.16
C ILE A 34 24.21 0.42 -9.01
N SER A 35 25.03 -0.23 -9.83
CA SER A 35 25.99 0.40 -10.72
C SER A 35 25.35 1.17 -11.89
N GLU A 36 24.07 0.90 -12.18
CA GLU A 36 23.30 1.62 -13.20
C GLU A 36 22.71 2.94 -12.67
N PHE A 37 22.72 3.16 -11.35
CA PHE A 37 22.17 4.37 -10.77
C PHE A 37 23.11 5.57 -10.97
N SER A 38 22.59 6.63 -11.57
CA SER A 38 23.23 7.95 -11.62
C SER A 38 22.42 8.96 -10.81
N PRO A 39 23.04 9.76 -9.92
CA PRO A 39 22.35 10.86 -9.25
C PRO A 39 21.74 11.89 -10.22
N THR A 40 22.27 12.02 -11.44
CA THR A 40 21.73 12.94 -12.45
C THR A 40 20.30 12.59 -12.90
N PHE A 41 19.83 11.36 -12.65
CA PHE A 41 18.43 10.99 -12.88
C PHE A 41 17.46 11.80 -12.00
N LEU A 42 17.97 12.49 -10.97
CA LEU A 42 17.18 13.28 -10.05
C LEU A 42 17.05 14.75 -10.48
N ASP A 43 17.83 15.21 -11.45
CA ASP A 43 17.87 16.63 -11.87
C ASP A 43 16.47 17.14 -12.25
N ASP A 44 15.73 16.37 -13.06
CA ASP A 44 14.39 16.75 -13.47
C ASP A 44 13.41 16.73 -12.30
N LEU A 45 13.50 15.77 -11.37
CA LEU A 45 12.62 15.69 -10.21
C LEU A 45 12.79 16.91 -9.28
N ILE A 46 14.02 17.43 -9.13
CA ILE A 46 14.31 18.61 -8.29
C ILE A 46 13.73 19.88 -8.89
N ASN A 47 13.81 20.04 -10.22
CA ASN A 47 13.27 21.21 -10.90
C ASN A 47 11.77 21.38 -10.62
N HIS A 48 11.09 20.29 -10.25
CA HIS A 48 9.68 20.26 -9.85
C HIS A 48 9.46 20.19 -8.34
N ASN A 49 10.49 20.44 -7.52
CA ASN A 49 10.46 20.43 -6.06
C ASN A 49 9.93 19.12 -5.45
N ILE A 50 10.18 17.99 -6.12
CA ILE A 50 9.80 16.67 -5.63
C ILE A 50 10.82 16.23 -4.58
N LYS A 51 10.34 15.85 -3.39
CA LYS A 51 11.14 15.18 -2.36
C LYS A 51 11.18 13.69 -2.63
N PHE A 52 12.29 13.05 -2.31
CA PHE A 52 12.42 11.62 -2.55
C PHE A 52 12.96 10.82 -1.38
N ASN A 53 12.43 9.61 -1.26
CA ASN A 53 12.95 8.54 -0.44
C ASN A 53 13.90 7.69 -1.30
N LEU A 54 15.15 7.57 -0.88
CA LEU A 54 16.13 6.73 -1.57
C LEU A 54 16.09 5.33 -0.97
N LYS A 55 15.58 4.36 -1.72
CA LYS A 55 15.33 3.00 -1.24
C LYS A 55 16.28 2.01 -1.88
N LEU A 56 17.15 1.41 -1.09
CA LEU A 56 17.96 0.28 -1.50
C LEU A 56 17.20 -1.02 -1.24
N VAL A 57 17.02 -1.85 -2.27
CA VAL A 57 16.44 -3.19 -2.17
C VAL A 57 17.56 -4.21 -2.26
N LEU A 58 17.79 -4.97 -1.18
CA LEU A 58 18.86 -5.96 -1.11
C LEU A 58 18.49 -7.23 -1.88
N ILE A 59 18.78 -7.25 -3.18
CA ILE A 59 18.70 -8.38 -4.11
C ILE A 59 20.10 -8.99 -4.27
N ASP A 60 20.23 -10.29 -4.02
CA ASP A 60 21.50 -11.03 -4.00
C ASP A 60 22.46 -10.59 -2.87
N GLN A 61 23.17 -11.56 -2.29
CA GLN A 61 23.85 -11.41 -0.98
C GLN A 61 25.37 -11.20 -1.10
N GLU A 62 25.79 -10.53 -2.18
CA GLU A 62 27.18 -10.10 -2.35
C GLU A 62 27.47 -8.80 -1.59
N ASP A 63 28.75 -8.49 -1.42
CA ASP A 63 29.21 -7.31 -0.67
C ASP A 63 29.03 -6.04 -1.50
N ILE A 64 27.85 -5.42 -1.40
CA ILE A 64 27.47 -4.16 -2.07
C ILE A 64 27.78 -2.91 -1.24
N TYR A 65 28.60 -3.05 -0.20
CA TYR A 65 28.85 -1.98 0.77
C TYR A 65 29.50 -0.75 0.13
N LEU A 66 30.50 -0.96 -0.72
CA LEU A 66 31.28 0.12 -1.33
C LEU A 66 30.45 0.88 -2.37
N GLU A 67 29.73 0.15 -3.23
CA GLU A 67 28.85 0.71 -4.26
C GLU A 67 27.74 1.53 -3.62
N TRP A 68 27.11 1.01 -2.56
CA TRP A 68 26.07 1.76 -1.86
C TRP A 68 26.61 3.00 -1.15
N ARG A 69 27.81 2.92 -0.59
CA ARG A 69 28.47 4.08 0.01
C ARG A 69 28.73 5.17 -1.04
N GLU A 70 29.24 4.79 -2.21
CA GLU A 70 29.51 5.72 -3.31
C GLU A 70 28.23 6.38 -3.82
N VAL A 71 27.16 5.60 -4.05
CA VAL A 71 25.83 6.12 -4.43
C VAL A 71 25.34 7.15 -3.41
N LEU A 72 25.44 6.84 -2.11
CA LEU A 72 25.03 7.77 -1.06
C LEU A 72 25.88 9.04 -1.06
N ASP A 73 27.21 8.94 -1.12
CA ASP A 73 28.08 10.11 -1.07
C ASP A 73 27.86 11.04 -2.27
N LEU A 74 27.72 10.49 -3.48
CA LEU A 74 27.45 11.26 -4.70
C LEU A 74 26.06 11.91 -4.65
N THR A 75 25.03 11.17 -4.23
CA THR A 75 23.66 11.69 -4.12
C THR A 75 23.55 12.76 -3.03
N LEU A 76 24.23 12.59 -1.89
CA LEU A 76 24.21 13.56 -0.81
C LEU A 76 24.97 14.86 -1.16
N LEU A 77 25.98 14.79 -2.04
CA LEU A 77 26.73 15.97 -2.44
C LEU A 77 25.88 16.99 -3.19
N GLY A 78 25.03 16.52 -4.12
CA GLY A 78 24.17 17.38 -4.93
C GLY A 78 22.76 17.59 -4.37
N TYR A 79 22.22 16.60 -3.66
CA TYR A 79 20.77 16.43 -3.55
C TYR A 79 20.26 16.30 -2.10
N GLN A 80 21.11 16.51 -1.09
CA GLN A 80 20.76 16.27 0.32
C GLN A 80 19.46 16.97 0.76
N SER A 81 19.21 18.20 0.31
CA SER A 81 18.01 18.94 0.72
C SER A 81 16.70 18.35 0.19
N GLN A 82 16.75 17.48 -0.82
CA GLN A 82 15.59 16.86 -1.45
C GLN A 82 15.34 15.43 -0.94
N ILE A 83 16.33 14.82 -0.30
CA ILE A 83 16.20 13.49 0.31
C ILE A 83 15.37 13.60 1.59
N ALA A 84 14.16 13.05 1.57
CA ALA A 84 13.27 12.99 2.73
C ALA A 84 13.68 11.89 3.71
N SER A 85 14.11 10.74 3.18
CA SER A 85 14.58 9.59 3.95
C SER A 85 15.47 8.69 3.10
N ILE A 86 16.25 7.84 3.79
CA ILE A 86 16.97 6.73 3.18
C ILE A 86 16.37 5.44 3.75
N GLU A 87 15.98 4.53 2.86
CA GLU A 87 15.32 3.27 3.18
C GLU A 87 16.18 2.07 2.77
N ILE A 88 16.24 1.07 3.65
CA ILE A 88 16.83 -0.24 3.32
C ILE A 88 15.72 -1.31 3.42
N GLU A 89 15.51 -2.03 2.31
CA GLU A 89 14.61 -3.17 2.20
C GLU A 89 15.39 -4.48 2.14
N MET A 90 14.90 -5.48 2.87
CA MET A 90 15.42 -6.84 2.83
C MET A 90 14.46 -7.75 2.03
N THR A 91 15.00 -8.63 1.19
CA THR A 91 14.19 -9.49 0.32
C THR A 91 14.06 -10.95 0.80
N GLY A 92 14.77 -11.34 1.85
CA GLY A 92 14.74 -12.71 2.39
C GLY A 92 14.91 -12.80 3.90
N PHE A 93 14.61 -13.98 4.46
CA PHE A 93 14.68 -14.24 5.90
C PHE A 93 15.92 -15.05 6.35
N SER A 94 16.89 -15.27 5.45
CA SER A 94 18.08 -16.05 5.80
C SER A 94 18.97 -15.30 6.79
N HIS A 95 19.76 -16.05 7.57
CA HIS A 95 20.75 -15.46 8.47
C HIS A 95 21.73 -14.55 7.72
N GLN A 96 22.16 -14.96 6.52
CA GLN A 96 23.05 -14.16 5.68
C GLN A 96 22.35 -12.88 5.17
N ALA A 97 21.06 -12.94 4.79
CA ALA A 97 20.27 -11.74 4.43
C ALA A 97 20.26 -10.72 5.57
N LEU A 98 19.97 -11.20 6.79
CA LEU A 98 19.94 -10.38 7.98
C LEU A 98 21.31 -9.77 8.29
N GLN A 99 22.39 -10.53 8.14
CA GLN A 99 23.74 -10.03 8.39
C GLN A 99 24.13 -8.92 7.40
N VAL A 100 23.86 -9.11 6.11
CA VAL A 100 24.09 -8.09 5.07
C VAL A 100 23.25 -6.84 5.38
N PHE A 101 21.96 -7.03 5.68
CA PHE A 101 21.07 -5.94 6.08
C PHE A 101 21.63 -5.15 7.26
N LEU A 102 22.03 -5.81 8.35
CA LEU A 102 22.54 -5.13 9.55
C LEU A 102 23.84 -4.36 9.28
N ASN A 103 24.70 -4.86 8.39
CA ASN A 103 25.94 -4.18 8.01
C ASN A 103 25.64 -2.89 7.21
N ILE A 104 24.81 -3.01 6.16
CA ILE A 104 24.38 -1.89 5.34
C ILE A 104 23.58 -0.86 6.15
N TRP A 105 22.70 -1.33 7.04
CA TRP A 105 21.94 -0.50 7.95
C TRP A 105 22.84 0.35 8.83
N ALA A 106 23.84 -0.25 9.48
CA ALA A 106 24.71 0.47 10.40
C ALA A 106 25.46 1.61 9.72
N MET A 107 26.00 1.37 8.51
CA MET A 107 26.64 2.43 7.72
C MET A 107 25.64 3.51 7.33
N THR A 108 24.52 3.13 6.74
CA THR A 108 23.50 4.05 6.23
C THR A 108 22.93 4.91 7.35
N PHE A 109 22.68 4.31 8.53
CA PHE A 109 22.19 4.99 9.72
C PHE A 109 23.16 6.07 10.18
N ASN A 110 24.46 5.77 10.25
CA ASN A 110 25.46 6.74 10.65
C ASN A 110 25.53 7.92 9.67
N ILE A 111 25.49 7.66 8.36
CA ILE A 111 25.44 8.70 7.32
C ILE A 111 24.19 9.56 7.50
N ALA A 112 23.02 8.94 7.62
CA ALA A 112 21.75 9.63 7.76
C ALA A 112 21.73 10.52 9.01
N ARG A 113 22.22 10.04 10.16
CA ARG A 113 22.33 10.84 11.39
C ARG A 113 23.27 12.02 11.23
N LEU A 114 24.45 11.84 10.64
CA LEU A 114 25.40 12.93 10.37
C LEU A 114 24.80 14.00 9.44
N LYS A 115 24.02 13.58 8.44
CA LYS A 115 23.38 14.45 7.46
C LYS A 115 21.99 14.95 7.88
N LYS A 116 21.50 14.54 9.06
CA LYS A 116 20.16 14.85 9.59
C LYS A 116 19.02 14.41 8.66
N ILE A 117 19.19 13.26 8.01
CA ILE A 117 18.19 12.62 7.15
C ILE A 117 17.51 11.50 7.94
N LYS A 118 16.23 11.26 7.67
CA LYS A 118 15.47 10.21 8.33
C LYS A 118 15.86 8.83 7.82
N MET A 119 15.93 7.86 8.73
CA MET A 119 16.10 6.44 8.40
C MET A 119 14.75 5.73 8.34
N ALA A 120 14.54 4.98 7.26
CA ALA A 120 13.32 4.23 6.98
C ALA A 120 13.65 2.74 6.81
N GLY A 121 12.77 1.85 7.27
CA GLY A 121 12.98 0.40 7.17
C GLY A 121 12.31 -0.39 8.29
N PRO A 122 12.66 -1.68 8.46
CA PRO A 122 13.53 -2.50 7.61
C PRO A 122 12.85 -3.10 6.36
N SER A 123 11.67 -2.60 5.91
CA SER A 123 10.80 -3.16 4.85
C SER A 123 11.08 -4.64 4.57
N ILE A 124 10.42 -5.52 5.31
CA ILE A 124 10.67 -6.96 5.23
C ILE A 124 9.74 -7.63 4.21
N PRO A 125 10.13 -8.78 3.63
CA PRO A 125 9.37 -9.39 2.57
C PRO A 125 8.13 -10.07 3.15
N SER A 126 6.93 -9.71 2.69
CA SER A 126 5.65 -10.24 3.20
C SER A 126 5.33 -9.87 4.66
N PHE A 127 4.08 -10.12 5.06
CA PHE A 127 3.67 -9.94 6.45
C PHE A 127 4.33 -10.94 7.41
N SER A 128 5.38 -10.49 8.13
CA SER A 128 6.08 -11.26 9.17
C SER A 128 6.29 -10.43 10.45
N PRO A 129 5.24 -10.23 11.27
CA PRO A 129 5.27 -9.34 12.43
C PRO A 129 6.35 -9.71 13.46
N PHE A 130 6.55 -11.01 13.72
CA PHE A 130 7.58 -11.46 14.67
C PHE A 130 9.00 -11.22 14.16
N PHE A 131 9.21 -11.26 12.84
CA PHE A 131 10.49 -10.94 12.27
C PHE A 131 10.78 -9.43 12.37
N ASN A 132 9.77 -8.57 12.17
CA ASN A 132 9.89 -7.13 12.43
C ASN A 132 10.28 -6.85 13.88
N ASP A 133 9.59 -7.47 14.85
CA ASP A 133 9.90 -7.33 16.27
C ASP A 133 11.34 -7.73 16.59
N MET A 134 11.79 -8.89 16.08
CA MET A 134 13.16 -9.36 16.22
C MET A 134 14.18 -8.35 15.63
N VAL A 135 13.97 -7.86 14.41
CA VAL A 135 14.87 -6.88 13.79
C VAL A 135 14.90 -5.58 14.58
N PHE A 136 13.75 -5.07 15.03
CA PHE A 136 13.70 -3.88 15.85
C PHE A 136 14.43 -4.05 17.18
N GLN A 137 14.37 -5.22 17.81
CA GLN A 137 15.15 -5.49 19.02
C GLN A 137 16.66 -5.43 18.73
N LEU A 138 17.13 -6.06 17.65
CA LEU A 138 18.54 -5.99 17.23
C LEU A 138 19.01 -4.55 16.94
N LEU A 139 18.16 -3.75 16.30
CA LEU A 139 18.44 -2.35 16.01
C LEU A 139 18.41 -1.49 17.28
N LYS A 140 17.48 -1.75 18.21
CA LYS A 140 17.37 -1.07 19.51
C LYS A 140 18.63 -1.28 20.34
N ASP A 141 19.13 -2.51 20.40
CA ASP A 141 20.35 -2.86 21.15
C ASP A 141 21.58 -2.10 20.63
N LYS A 142 21.55 -1.69 19.35
CA LYS A 142 22.59 -0.87 18.70
C LYS A 142 22.29 0.62 18.71
N TYR A 143 21.17 1.08 19.29
CA TYR A 143 20.68 2.47 19.20
C TYR A 143 20.43 2.95 17.76
N GLN A 144 20.02 2.03 16.89
CA GLN A 144 19.84 2.23 15.45
C GLN A 144 18.39 2.03 14.98
N LEU A 145 17.40 2.27 15.86
CA LEU A 145 15.99 2.22 15.47
C LEU A 145 15.67 3.22 14.36
N PRO A 146 14.82 2.86 13.39
CA PRO A 146 14.41 3.77 12.33
C PRO A 146 13.54 4.92 12.85
N ASP A 147 13.50 6.00 12.09
CA ASP A 147 12.53 7.09 12.29
C ASP A 147 11.15 6.71 11.70
N ILE A 148 11.15 5.86 10.67
CA ILE A 148 9.98 5.46 9.89
C ILE A 148 10.00 3.94 9.73
N HIS A 149 8.93 3.27 10.17
CA HIS A 149 8.75 1.87 9.81
C HIS A 149 8.18 1.78 8.39
N THR A 150 8.86 1.06 7.50
CA THR A 150 8.35 0.78 6.15
C THR A 150 7.98 -0.69 5.98
N MET A 151 7.01 -0.96 5.12
CA MET A 151 6.56 -2.31 4.78
C MET A 151 6.25 -2.46 3.29
N ASN A 152 6.64 -3.59 2.72
CA ASN A 152 6.25 -3.99 1.38
C ASN A 152 4.92 -4.76 1.44
N LEU A 153 3.86 -4.16 0.93
CA LEU A 153 2.51 -4.73 0.92
C LEU A 153 2.23 -5.58 -0.32
N THR A 154 3.13 -5.62 -1.29
CA THR A 154 2.93 -6.26 -2.60
C THR A 154 2.42 -7.70 -2.50
N ASN A 155 2.99 -8.51 -1.60
CA ASN A 155 2.58 -9.92 -1.44
C ASN A 155 1.17 -10.09 -0.84
N GLU A 156 0.64 -9.04 -0.22
CA GLU A 156 -0.73 -8.99 0.30
C GLU A 156 -1.77 -8.80 -0.82
N MET A 157 -1.33 -8.57 -2.06
CA MET A 157 -2.17 -8.42 -3.26
C MET A 157 -2.14 -9.62 -4.20
N ASP A 158 -1.31 -10.63 -3.92
CA ASP A 158 -1.25 -11.85 -4.75
C ASP A 158 -2.51 -12.74 -4.57
N LYS A 159 -3.34 -12.43 -3.57
CA LYS A 159 -4.64 -13.09 -3.29
C LYS A 159 -5.65 -12.03 -2.84
N GLU A 160 -6.92 -12.41 -2.74
CA GLU A 160 -7.97 -11.55 -2.15
C GLU A 160 -7.48 -10.98 -0.80
N PRO A 161 -7.38 -9.65 -0.66
CA PRO A 161 -6.83 -9.02 0.56
C PRO A 161 -7.75 -9.16 1.78
N GLU A 162 -9.01 -9.55 1.55
CA GLU A 162 -10.00 -9.90 2.57
C GLU A 162 -9.80 -11.32 3.11
N LEU A 163 -9.14 -12.21 2.33
CA LEU A 163 -8.96 -13.59 2.72
C LEU A 163 -8.14 -13.72 4.01
N ILE A 164 -8.61 -14.63 4.84
CA ILE A 164 -7.95 -15.03 6.07
C ILE A 164 -6.74 -15.87 5.68
N TYR A 165 -5.56 -15.25 5.66
CA TYR A 165 -4.34 -15.93 5.23
C TYR A 165 -4.00 -17.14 6.13
N GLN A 166 -3.64 -18.24 5.47
CA GLN A 166 -3.03 -19.42 6.08
C GLN A 166 -1.52 -19.24 6.34
N ASN A 167 -0.88 -18.21 5.77
CA ASN A 167 0.55 -17.90 5.94
C ASN A 167 0.84 -17.12 7.25
N PHE A 168 0.07 -17.38 8.29
CA PHE A 168 0.55 -17.11 9.63
C PHE A 168 1.59 -18.20 9.94
N LEU A 169 2.65 -17.89 10.69
CA LEU A 169 3.64 -18.89 11.15
C LEU A 169 2.99 -20.12 11.79
N ILE A 170 1.74 -19.98 12.23
CA ILE A 170 0.85 -21.04 12.69
C ILE A 170 -0.49 -20.93 11.94
N PRO A 171 -0.71 -21.71 10.85
CA PRO A 171 -1.93 -21.66 10.03
C PRO A 171 -3.23 -21.84 10.83
N LYS A 172 -3.17 -22.51 11.99
CA LYS A 172 -4.29 -22.69 12.91
C LYS A 172 -4.71 -21.37 13.57
N LEU A 173 -3.78 -20.51 13.99
CA LEU A 173 -4.08 -19.19 14.60
C LEU A 173 -4.71 -18.23 13.58
N GLY A 174 -4.25 -18.25 12.34
CA GLY A 174 -4.82 -17.46 11.25
C GLY A 174 -6.33 -17.69 11.08
N LYS A 175 -6.77 -18.96 11.15
CA LYS A 175 -8.19 -19.34 11.07
C LYS A 175 -9.03 -18.85 12.26
N PHE A 176 -8.48 -18.81 13.48
CA PHE A 176 -9.22 -18.39 14.68
C PHE A 176 -9.42 -16.86 14.76
N PHE A 177 -8.44 -16.06 14.33
CA PHE A 177 -8.48 -14.60 14.49
C PHE A 177 -8.97 -13.81 13.26
N LYS A 178 -9.22 -14.50 12.13
CA LYS A 178 -9.68 -13.89 10.86
C LYS A 178 -8.83 -12.66 10.47
N PHE A 179 -7.52 -12.83 10.31
CA PHE A 179 -6.56 -11.73 10.02
C PHE A 179 -6.65 -11.26 8.56
N ASN A 180 -7.48 -10.25 8.29
CA ASN A 180 -7.48 -9.49 7.02
C ASN A 180 -6.42 -8.38 7.04
N LEU A 181 -6.22 -7.68 5.92
CA LEU A 181 -5.21 -6.61 5.79
C LEU A 181 -5.33 -5.52 6.88
N ILE A 182 -6.54 -5.10 7.24
CA ILE A 182 -6.76 -4.08 8.29
C ILE A 182 -6.19 -4.54 9.64
N LYS A 183 -6.45 -5.79 10.04
CA LYS A 183 -5.90 -6.36 11.29
C LYS A 183 -4.40 -6.58 11.22
N LYS A 184 -3.87 -6.96 10.06
CA LYS A 184 -2.42 -7.07 9.84
C LYS A 184 -1.73 -5.74 10.09
N LEU A 185 -2.22 -4.66 9.49
CA LEU A 185 -1.71 -3.31 9.70
C LEU A 185 -1.84 -2.86 11.17
N ALA A 186 -2.92 -3.26 11.86
CA ALA A 186 -3.08 -3.01 13.30
C ALA A 186 -1.98 -3.66 14.15
N LEU A 187 -1.64 -4.91 13.84
CA LEU A 187 -0.58 -5.61 14.54
C LEU A 187 0.79 -4.98 14.28
N ILE A 188 1.09 -4.61 13.04
CA ILE A 188 2.35 -3.94 12.71
C ILE A 188 2.47 -2.60 13.42
N GLN A 189 1.39 -1.80 13.44
CA GLN A 189 1.38 -0.55 14.17
C GLN A 189 1.68 -0.75 15.64
N ARG A 190 1.05 -1.73 16.29
CA ARG A 190 1.29 -2.04 17.70
C ARG A 190 2.76 -2.42 17.97
N ILE A 191 3.39 -3.17 17.07
CA ILE A 191 4.81 -3.53 17.17
C ILE A 191 5.68 -2.27 17.02
N ALA A 192 5.44 -1.44 16.01
CA ALA A 192 6.19 -0.19 15.83
C ALA A 192 6.07 0.73 17.06
N GLU A 193 4.88 0.86 17.63
CA GLU A 193 4.59 1.65 18.83
C GLU A 193 5.35 1.14 20.06
N SER A 194 5.55 -0.18 20.23
CA SER A 194 6.35 -0.70 21.34
C SER A 194 7.83 -0.32 21.27
N PHE A 195 8.31 0.12 20.10
CA PHE A 195 9.65 0.68 19.89
C PHE A 195 9.63 2.22 19.79
N ASN A 196 8.52 2.88 20.10
CA ASN A 196 8.29 4.32 19.95
C ASN A 196 8.37 4.84 18.50
N ILE A 197 8.17 3.96 17.51
CA ILE A 197 8.12 4.34 16.09
C ILE A 197 6.67 4.68 15.76
N LYS A 198 6.42 5.96 15.44
CA LYS A 198 5.05 6.48 15.19
C LYS A 198 4.70 6.60 13.71
N THR A 199 5.71 6.66 12.85
CA THR A 199 5.51 6.86 11.41
C THR A 199 5.60 5.52 10.70
N ILE A 200 4.56 5.19 9.94
CA ILE A 200 4.47 3.92 9.23
C ILE A 200 4.14 4.18 7.77
N TYR A 201 5.01 3.75 6.86
CA TYR A 201 4.77 3.82 5.42
C TYR A 201 4.52 2.43 4.85
N GLY A 202 3.51 2.30 4.02
CA GLY A 202 3.32 1.13 3.16
C GLY A 202 3.85 1.40 1.75
N ALA A 203 4.36 0.39 1.08
CA ALA A 203 4.72 0.44 -0.33
C ALA A 203 4.04 -0.70 -1.09
N ILE A 204 3.50 -0.38 -2.26
CA ILE A 204 2.99 -1.34 -3.22
C ILE A 204 3.88 -1.28 -4.45
N GLU A 205 4.48 -2.40 -4.79
CA GLU A 205 5.34 -2.57 -5.95
C GLU A 205 4.63 -3.54 -6.90
N LEU A 206 4.52 -3.19 -8.18
CA LEU A 206 3.86 -4.10 -9.12
C LEU A 206 4.84 -5.19 -9.56
N LYS A 207 4.52 -6.45 -9.24
CA LYS A 207 5.20 -7.62 -9.83
C LYS A 207 4.83 -7.86 -11.30
N ARG A 208 3.71 -7.28 -11.75
CA ARG A 208 3.14 -7.46 -13.10
C ARG A 208 2.88 -6.11 -13.72
N HIS A 209 2.89 -6.03 -15.04
CA HIS A 209 2.61 -4.80 -15.78
C HIS A 209 1.14 -4.35 -15.72
N GLU A 210 0.33 -4.83 -14.77
CA GLU A 210 -1.11 -4.51 -14.72
C GLU A 210 -1.59 -4.40 -13.27
N ILE A 211 -2.46 -3.42 -13.05
CA ILE A 211 -3.21 -3.27 -11.80
C ILE A 211 -4.35 -4.27 -11.82
N THR A 212 -4.41 -5.13 -10.81
CA THR A 212 -5.49 -6.11 -10.69
C THR A 212 -6.59 -5.58 -9.79
N SER A 213 -7.76 -6.21 -9.86
CA SER A 213 -8.84 -5.98 -8.91
C SER A 213 -8.37 -6.13 -7.45
N TYR A 214 -7.53 -7.13 -7.13
CA TYR A 214 -6.97 -7.30 -5.78
C TYR A 214 -6.08 -6.14 -5.34
N THR A 215 -5.35 -5.53 -6.28
CA THR A 215 -4.52 -4.34 -6.02
C THR A 215 -5.39 -3.17 -5.55
N LEU A 216 -6.49 -2.88 -6.25
CA LEU A 216 -7.40 -1.78 -5.90
C LEU A 216 -8.16 -2.03 -4.59
N ARG A 217 -8.58 -3.28 -4.35
CA ARG A 217 -9.16 -3.71 -3.07
C ARG A 217 -8.19 -3.52 -1.92
N ALA A 218 -6.93 -3.95 -2.10
CA ALA A 218 -5.90 -3.82 -1.07
C ALA A 218 -5.58 -2.35 -0.76
N ILE A 219 -5.52 -1.48 -1.78
CA ILE A 219 -5.36 -0.03 -1.60
C ILE A 219 -6.52 0.53 -0.78
N SER A 220 -7.76 0.20 -1.15
CA SER A 220 -8.96 0.64 -0.44
C SER A 220 -8.93 0.20 1.04
N LEU A 221 -8.53 -1.04 1.31
CA LEU A 221 -8.39 -1.58 2.67
C LEU A 221 -7.21 -1.00 3.45
N ALA A 222 -6.10 -0.70 2.79
CA ALA A 222 -4.93 -0.06 3.40
C ALA A 222 -5.27 1.37 3.84
N ILE A 223 -5.97 2.12 2.99
CA ILE A 223 -6.51 3.45 3.33
C ILE A 223 -7.55 3.33 4.45
N ALA A 224 -8.49 2.38 4.34
CA ALA A 224 -9.51 2.10 5.34
C ALA A 224 -8.91 1.78 6.72
N SER A 225 -7.72 1.19 6.76
CA SER A 225 -7.07 0.91 8.02
C SER A 225 -6.82 2.19 8.82
N GLY A 226 -6.54 3.34 8.18
CA GLY A 226 -6.12 4.57 8.84
C GLY A 226 -4.79 4.46 9.61
N ARG A 227 -3.99 3.43 9.34
CA ARG A 227 -2.77 3.09 10.12
C ARG A 227 -1.48 3.46 9.43
N LEU A 228 -1.53 3.67 8.12
CA LEU A 228 -0.39 4.12 7.35
C LEU A 228 -0.36 5.65 7.36
N THR A 229 0.77 6.22 7.74
CA THR A 229 1.04 7.65 7.58
C THR A 229 1.19 8.02 6.11
N LYS A 230 1.67 7.09 5.28
CA LYS A 230 1.82 7.24 3.84
C LYS A 230 1.72 5.88 3.15
N LEU A 231 1.18 5.84 1.95
CA LEU A 231 1.16 4.67 1.07
C LEU A 231 1.82 5.05 -0.26
N TYR A 232 2.97 4.44 -0.58
CA TYR A 232 3.61 4.57 -1.87
C TYR A 232 3.00 3.58 -2.85
N LEU A 233 2.74 4.08 -4.04
CA LEU A 233 2.02 3.37 -5.10
C LEU A 233 2.90 3.32 -6.36
N PRO A 234 2.74 2.27 -7.18
CA PRO A 234 3.52 2.09 -8.40
C PRO A 234 3.26 3.20 -9.42
N TYR A 235 4.29 3.49 -10.23
CA TYR A 235 4.24 4.48 -11.31
C TYR A 235 3.43 3.98 -12.52
N ARG A 236 3.68 2.74 -12.99
CA ARG A 236 3.08 2.21 -14.22
C ARG A 236 1.62 1.80 -14.03
N ASN A 237 0.79 2.10 -15.04
CA ASN A 237 -0.65 1.81 -15.11
C ASN A 237 -1.49 2.42 -13.97
N ALA A 238 -1.07 3.59 -13.48
CA ALA A 238 -1.64 4.17 -12.27
C ALA A 238 -3.06 4.75 -12.43
N GLU A 239 -3.75 4.71 -13.57
CA GLU A 239 -5.04 5.39 -13.77
C GLU A 239 -6.07 5.13 -12.66
N GLY A 240 -6.36 3.85 -12.39
CA GLY A 240 -7.28 3.48 -11.30
C GLY A 240 -6.77 3.85 -9.91
N ILE A 241 -5.44 3.87 -9.73
CA ILE A 241 -4.81 4.35 -8.50
C ILE A 241 -4.96 5.86 -8.35
N LEU A 242 -4.76 6.62 -9.43
CA LEU A 242 -4.80 8.07 -9.45
C LEU A 242 -6.21 8.56 -9.11
N PHE A 243 -7.24 7.90 -9.66
CA PHE A 243 -8.62 8.14 -9.24
C PHE A 243 -8.80 7.96 -7.72
N LEU A 244 -8.31 6.85 -7.16
CA LEU A 244 -8.39 6.59 -5.73
C LEU A 244 -7.62 7.63 -4.91
N VAL A 245 -6.40 7.97 -5.31
CA VAL A 245 -5.55 8.97 -4.64
C VAL A 245 -6.24 10.32 -4.62
N ASP A 246 -6.72 10.80 -5.77
CA ASP A 246 -7.36 12.11 -5.89
C ASP A 246 -8.68 12.16 -5.11
N ARG A 247 -9.50 11.10 -5.18
CA ARG A 247 -10.83 11.09 -4.59
C ARG A 247 -10.80 10.82 -3.09
N MET A 248 -9.98 9.87 -2.63
CA MET A 248 -9.91 9.48 -1.23
C MET A 248 -9.04 10.42 -0.40
N ALA A 249 -8.32 11.36 -1.03
CA ALA A 249 -7.56 12.38 -0.34
C ALA A 249 -8.44 13.13 0.70
N GLY A 250 -8.03 13.07 1.96
CA GLY A 250 -8.74 13.71 3.07
C GLY A 250 -10.04 13.01 3.50
N MET A 251 -10.39 11.86 2.93
CA MET A 251 -11.49 11.03 3.43
C MET A 251 -11.08 10.23 4.68
N THR A 252 -12.03 10.09 5.60
CA THR A 252 -11.92 9.26 6.80
C THR A 252 -12.75 8.00 6.63
N TYR A 253 -12.19 6.86 7.01
CA TYR A 253 -12.92 5.60 6.97
C TYR A 253 -13.92 5.50 8.12
N GLN A 254 -15.18 5.26 7.78
CA GLN A 254 -16.30 5.19 8.73
C GLN A 254 -16.56 3.75 9.20
N GLY A 255 -16.19 2.76 8.38
CA GLY A 255 -16.40 1.35 8.69
C GLY A 255 -16.79 0.55 7.46
N SER A 256 -16.86 -0.77 7.63
CA SER A 256 -17.49 -1.65 6.66
C SER A 256 -18.92 -1.90 7.10
N LEU A 257 -19.83 -1.79 6.13
CA LEU A 257 -21.27 -1.81 6.35
C LEU A 257 -21.83 -3.24 6.23
N PHE A 258 -21.13 -4.09 5.47
CA PHE A 258 -21.44 -5.51 5.31
C PHE A 258 -20.14 -6.31 5.31
N HIS A 259 -20.11 -7.38 6.10
CA HIS A 259 -19.00 -8.36 6.22
C HIS A 259 -19.53 -9.78 5.94
N GLU A 260 -20.38 -9.93 4.93
CA GLU A 260 -20.81 -11.27 4.52
C GLU A 260 -19.78 -11.89 3.58
N ALA A 261 -19.65 -13.22 3.64
CA ALA A 261 -18.53 -13.93 3.04
C ALA A 261 -18.30 -13.68 1.54
N SER A 262 -19.30 -13.17 0.81
CA SER A 262 -19.24 -12.96 -0.63
C SER A 262 -19.22 -11.50 -1.10
N PHE A 263 -19.20 -10.53 -0.19
CA PHE A 263 -19.42 -9.13 -0.55
C PHE A 263 -18.96 -8.14 0.52
N GLU A 264 -18.39 -7.00 0.09
CA GLU A 264 -17.86 -5.95 0.97
C GLU A 264 -18.35 -4.56 0.53
N ILE A 265 -18.75 -3.74 1.51
CA ILE A 265 -18.98 -2.29 1.34
C ILE A 265 -18.16 -1.54 2.37
N HIS A 266 -17.27 -0.67 1.89
CA HIS A 266 -16.43 0.18 2.72
C HIS A 266 -16.82 1.65 2.58
N HIS A 267 -17.14 2.30 3.70
CA HIS A 267 -17.59 3.69 3.73
C HIS A 267 -16.45 4.65 4.09
N PHE A 268 -16.24 5.65 3.24
CA PHE A 268 -15.31 6.75 3.41
C PHE A 268 -16.05 8.08 3.37
N LYS A 269 -15.63 9.05 4.18
CA LYS A 269 -16.32 10.34 4.29
C LYS A 269 -15.37 11.49 4.60
N ASN A 270 -15.58 12.63 3.96
CA ASN A 270 -15.02 13.93 4.36
C ASN A 270 -16.15 14.97 4.47
N GLU A 271 -15.80 16.24 4.63
CA GLU A 271 -16.79 17.33 4.75
C GLU A 271 -17.59 17.58 3.47
N LYS A 272 -17.06 17.20 2.30
CA LYS A 272 -17.66 17.50 0.98
C LYS A 272 -18.47 16.33 0.44
N GLU A 273 -17.90 15.13 0.50
CA GLU A 273 -18.42 13.92 -0.14
C GLU A 273 -18.34 12.73 0.82
N GLN A 274 -19.14 11.71 0.52
CA GLN A 274 -19.01 10.38 1.06
C GLN A 274 -18.97 9.38 -0.09
N MET A 275 -18.21 8.30 0.10
CA MET A 275 -17.93 7.32 -0.93
C MET A 275 -18.05 5.91 -0.36
N HIS A 276 -18.71 5.04 -1.10
CA HIS A 276 -18.65 3.60 -0.88
C HIS A 276 -17.77 2.95 -1.92
N ALA A 277 -16.78 2.18 -1.48
CA ALA A 277 -16.08 1.22 -2.32
C ALA A 277 -16.75 -0.15 -2.16
N VAL A 278 -17.16 -0.74 -3.28
CA VAL A 278 -18.07 -1.89 -3.30
C VAL A 278 -17.54 -2.96 -4.23
N TRP A 279 -17.48 -4.21 -3.76
CA TRP A 279 -17.09 -5.37 -4.58
C TRP A 279 -17.65 -6.67 -4.02
N ALA A 280 -17.79 -7.65 -4.90
CA ALA A 280 -18.08 -9.04 -4.58
C ALA A 280 -16.78 -9.86 -4.44
N ARG A 281 -16.90 -11.04 -3.86
CA ARG A 281 -15.83 -12.04 -3.76
C ARG A 281 -16.25 -13.32 -4.49
N ASP A 282 -15.28 -14.19 -4.78
CA ASP A 282 -15.49 -15.47 -5.47
C ASP A 282 -16.19 -15.33 -6.85
N ASP A 283 -15.82 -14.32 -7.64
CA ASP A 283 -16.32 -14.05 -9.01
C ASP A 283 -17.86 -13.93 -9.13
N LYS A 284 -18.53 -13.57 -8.05
CA LYS A 284 -19.98 -13.35 -8.04
C LYS A 284 -20.32 -12.00 -8.66
N ASN A 285 -21.41 -12.00 -9.44
CA ASN A 285 -22.05 -10.78 -9.91
C ASN A 285 -23.33 -10.55 -9.10
N LEU A 286 -23.44 -9.40 -8.44
CA LEU A 286 -24.58 -9.08 -7.59
C LEU A 286 -25.33 -7.85 -8.11
N ASN A 287 -26.65 -7.87 -7.96
CA ASN A 287 -27.50 -6.73 -8.29
C ASN A 287 -27.40 -5.68 -7.17
N PRO A 288 -27.00 -4.42 -7.46
CA PRO A 288 -26.95 -3.36 -6.48
C PRO A 288 -28.26 -3.07 -5.74
N GLU A 289 -29.41 -3.27 -6.39
CA GLU A 289 -30.75 -3.11 -5.79
C GLU A 289 -31.05 -4.13 -4.69
N ASN A 290 -30.18 -5.12 -4.51
CA ASN A 290 -30.25 -6.02 -3.36
C ASN A 290 -29.74 -5.34 -2.09
N PHE A 291 -28.99 -4.23 -2.18
CA PHE A 291 -28.29 -3.61 -1.05
C PHE A 291 -28.65 -2.13 -0.86
N TYR A 292 -28.88 -1.42 -1.97
CA TYR A 292 -29.21 -0.01 -1.98
C TYR A 292 -30.66 0.20 -2.40
N HIS A 293 -31.33 1.19 -1.80
CA HIS A 293 -32.56 1.69 -2.40
C HIS A 293 -32.25 2.34 -3.76
N ILE A 294 -33.19 2.21 -4.68
CA ILE A 294 -33.05 2.76 -6.03
C ILE A 294 -32.78 4.28 -5.99
N GLU A 295 -33.41 4.99 -5.05
CA GLU A 295 -33.23 6.44 -4.85
C GLU A 295 -31.79 6.80 -4.49
N ASP A 296 -31.13 5.99 -3.65
CA ASP A 296 -29.74 6.20 -3.27
C ASP A 296 -28.78 5.95 -4.46
N ILE A 297 -29.06 4.94 -5.28
CA ILE A 297 -28.31 4.70 -6.53
C ILE A 297 -28.53 5.88 -7.51
N TYR A 298 -29.75 6.43 -7.56
CA TYR A 298 -30.02 7.61 -8.39
C TYR A 298 -29.29 8.86 -7.91
N ALA A 299 -29.16 9.05 -6.60
CA ALA A 299 -28.42 10.17 -6.01
C ALA A 299 -26.90 10.04 -6.19
N ALA A 300 -26.37 8.82 -6.38
CA ALA A 300 -24.95 8.57 -6.53
C ALA A 300 -24.40 9.00 -7.90
N LYS A 301 -23.16 9.49 -7.91
CA LYS A 301 -22.25 9.34 -9.06
C LYS A 301 -21.54 8.00 -8.95
N ILE A 302 -21.47 7.26 -10.04
CA ILE A 302 -20.92 5.90 -10.04
C ILE A 302 -19.68 5.88 -10.93
N TYR A 303 -18.59 5.36 -10.38
CA TYR A 303 -17.30 5.26 -11.05
C TYR A 303 -16.81 3.82 -11.04
N ASP A 304 -16.21 3.38 -12.13
CA ASP A 304 -15.50 2.10 -12.18
C ASP A 304 -14.11 2.18 -11.53
N SER A 305 -13.36 1.08 -11.65
CA SER A 305 -11.99 0.96 -11.12
C SER A 305 -10.97 1.93 -11.73
N HIS A 306 -11.24 2.49 -12.90
CA HIS A 306 -10.39 3.45 -13.60
C HIS A 306 -10.77 4.90 -13.29
N GLY A 307 -11.91 5.10 -12.63
CA GLY A 307 -12.45 6.42 -12.34
C GLY A 307 -13.36 6.96 -13.44
N ASP A 308 -13.72 6.14 -14.42
CA ASP A 308 -14.65 6.51 -15.47
C ASP A 308 -16.09 6.46 -14.94
N SER A 309 -16.90 7.45 -15.32
CA SER A 309 -18.29 7.50 -14.92
C SER A 309 -19.07 6.41 -15.65
N ILE A 310 -19.78 5.56 -14.91
CA ILE A 310 -20.61 4.51 -15.49
C ILE A 310 -22.10 4.87 -15.41
N GLU A 311 -22.85 4.46 -16.44
CA GLU A 311 -24.31 4.59 -16.42
C GLU A 311 -24.94 3.62 -15.43
N ARG A 312 -26.03 4.03 -14.79
CA ARG A 312 -26.74 3.21 -13.79
C ARG A 312 -27.25 1.88 -14.35
N SER A 313 -27.63 1.86 -15.63
CA SER A 313 -28.05 0.65 -16.36
C SER A 313 -26.94 -0.39 -16.48
N GLN A 314 -25.69 0.03 -16.35
CA GLN A 314 -24.49 -0.79 -16.45
C GLN A 314 -23.92 -1.15 -15.07
N PHE A 315 -24.42 -0.53 -13.99
CA PHE A 315 -23.92 -0.76 -12.65
C PHE A 315 -24.22 -2.19 -12.18
N LYS A 316 -23.16 -2.97 -12.01
CA LYS A 316 -23.18 -4.32 -11.46
C LYS A 316 -22.05 -4.45 -10.46
N ILE A 317 -22.32 -5.07 -9.31
CA ILE A 317 -21.27 -5.37 -8.35
C ILE A 317 -20.55 -6.62 -8.85
N THR A 318 -19.27 -6.48 -9.17
CA THR A 318 -18.39 -7.57 -9.60
C THR A 318 -17.25 -7.74 -8.60
N ASP A 319 -16.28 -8.59 -8.90
CA ASP A 319 -15.06 -8.72 -8.11
C ASP A 319 -14.19 -7.45 -8.17
N THR A 320 -14.38 -6.60 -9.17
CA THR A 320 -13.64 -5.33 -9.34
C THR A 320 -14.34 -4.19 -8.59
N PRO A 321 -13.61 -3.39 -7.79
CA PRO A 321 -14.21 -2.29 -7.05
C PRO A 321 -14.96 -1.30 -7.92
N ILE A 322 -16.17 -0.96 -7.50
CA ILE A 322 -16.95 0.17 -8.00
C ILE A 322 -17.12 1.18 -6.88
N TYR A 323 -17.08 2.46 -7.24
CA TYR A 323 -17.16 3.57 -6.30
C TYR A 323 -18.47 4.34 -6.50
N LEU A 324 -19.28 4.39 -5.45
CA LEU A 324 -20.47 5.24 -5.42
C LEU A 324 -20.16 6.47 -4.58
N VAL A 325 -20.42 7.66 -5.11
CA VAL A 325 -20.09 8.94 -4.47
C VAL A 325 -21.33 9.81 -4.35
N TRP A 326 -21.57 10.29 -3.14
CA TRP A 326 -22.65 11.22 -2.79
C TRP A 326 -22.09 12.49 -2.16
N ARG A 327 -22.92 13.52 -1.97
CA ARG A 327 -22.55 14.64 -1.11
C ARG A 327 -22.50 14.15 0.34
N SER A 328 -21.64 14.76 1.15
CA SER A 328 -21.42 14.32 2.54
C SER A 328 -22.69 14.33 3.42
N MET A 329 -23.65 15.20 3.09
CA MET A 329 -24.90 15.36 3.84
C MET A 329 -26.06 14.48 3.33
N ASP A 330 -25.89 13.83 2.17
CA ASP A 330 -26.96 13.00 1.62
C ASP A 330 -27.18 11.79 2.54
N PRO A 331 -28.41 11.50 2.97
CA PRO A 331 -28.68 10.27 3.70
C PRO A 331 -28.48 9.08 2.74
N ILE A 332 -27.87 8.00 3.23
CA ILE A 332 -27.79 6.73 2.50
C ILE A 332 -28.51 5.70 3.35
N VAL A 333 -29.61 5.15 2.84
CA VAL A 333 -30.40 4.15 3.56
C VAL A 333 -30.10 2.78 2.98
N PHE A 334 -29.65 1.86 3.83
CA PHE A 334 -29.45 0.48 3.41
C PHE A 334 -30.76 -0.28 3.44
N ILE A 335 -30.89 -1.26 2.55
CA ILE A 335 -31.93 -2.26 2.69
C ILE A 335 -31.58 -3.11 3.93
N ASP A 336 -32.42 -3.04 4.98
CA ASP A 336 -32.20 -3.68 6.29
C ASP A 336 -31.87 -5.19 6.20
N THR A 337 -32.30 -5.85 5.12
CA THR A 337 -31.98 -7.24 4.80
C THR A 337 -31.63 -7.36 3.32
N PRO A 338 -30.35 -7.48 2.94
CA PRO A 338 -30.00 -7.62 1.54
C PRO A 338 -30.62 -8.87 0.93
N LYS A 339 -31.27 -8.74 -0.23
CA LYS A 339 -31.94 -9.88 -0.91
C LYS A 339 -30.99 -11.01 -1.30
N ALA A 340 -29.67 -10.77 -1.29
CA ALA A 340 -28.66 -11.78 -1.57
C ALA A 340 -28.55 -12.89 -0.49
N LEU A 341 -29.11 -12.67 0.71
CA LEU A 341 -29.11 -13.63 1.82
C LEU A 341 -30.06 -14.83 1.61
N ASP A 342 -30.99 -14.78 0.66
CA ASP A 342 -31.90 -15.91 0.37
C ASP A 342 -31.23 -17.06 -0.40
N LEU A 343 -29.97 -16.92 -0.81
CA LEU A 343 -29.28 -17.94 -1.62
C LEU A 343 -28.68 -19.12 -0.84
N ASN A 344 -28.91 -19.26 0.47
CA ASN A 344 -28.33 -20.37 1.25
C ASN A 344 -29.21 -21.05 2.32
N VAL A 345 -30.52 -20.80 2.37
CA VAL A 345 -31.38 -21.51 3.36
C VAL A 345 -31.83 -22.89 2.85
N THR A 346 -31.77 -23.17 1.55
CA THR A 346 -32.30 -24.43 0.98
C THR A 346 -31.31 -25.61 0.97
N ASN A 347 -30.00 -25.38 1.15
CA ASN A 347 -28.99 -26.44 1.05
C ASN A 347 -28.40 -26.92 2.39
N ILE A 348 -28.82 -26.35 3.53
CA ILE A 348 -28.36 -26.80 4.86
C ILE A 348 -29.29 -27.88 5.47
N MET A 349 -30.49 -28.11 4.92
CA MET A 349 -31.38 -29.18 5.39
C MET A 349 -31.26 -30.52 4.62
N ALA A 350 -30.34 -30.65 3.66
CA ALA A 350 -30.21 -31.87 2.84
C ALA A 350 -29.07 -32.81 3.27
N LEU A 351 -28.32 -32.48 4.32
CA LEU A 351 -27.26 -33.33 4.88
C LEU A 351 -27.33 -33.27 6.41
N SER A 352 -28.38 -33.87 6.98
CA SER A 352 -28.42 -34.33 8.38
C SER A 352 -28.13 -35.81 8.45
#